data_AF-A0A7X5DDH6-F1
#
_entry.id   AF-A0A7X5DDH6-F1
#
_cell.length_a   1.000
_cell.length_b   1.000
_cell.length_c   1.000
_cell.angle_alpha   90.00
_cell.angle_beta   90.00
_cell.angle_gamma   90.00
#
_symmetry.space_group_name_H-M   'P 1'
#
loop_
_entity.id
_entity.type
_entity.pdbx_description
1 polymer ?
#
loop_
_entity_poly.entity_id
_entity_poly.type
_entity_poly.pdbx_seq_one_letter_code
_entity_poly.pdbx_strand_id
1 'polypeptide(L)'
;MDMLVGYDKMRNEVRMQLGDPMRIGLLASSGSGKTTLLQNIVLMLSRELREKVQFIGFDPKLTSLFSIEPRFSVPVFTQPATWLPTMNKIEQIMNDRLAEMKARGWAKIDPVRHGGEFPQIIVVVEELPSLINNT
;
A
#
# COMPACT_ATOMS: atom_id res chain seq x y z
N MET A 1 -10.96 -11.91 -5.06
CA MET A 1 -9.60 -12.37 -5.40
C MET A 1 -8.80 -12.22 -4.14
N ASP A 2 -8.10 -13.27 -3.74
CA ASP A 2 -7.54 -13.35 -2.40
C ASP A 2 -6.04 -13.63 -2.50
N MET A 3 -5.26 -12.97 -1.67
CA MET A 3 -3.80 -13.10 -1.60
C MET A 3 -3.42 -13.94 -0.40
N LEU A 4 -2.54 -14.92 -0.57
CA LEU A 4 -1.94 -15.67 0.54
C LEU A 4 -0.99 -14.75 1.32
N VAL A 5 -1.19 -14.65 2.63
CA VAL A 5 -0.35 -13.87 3.56
C VAL A 5 0.56 -14.79 4.38
N GLY A 6 0.08 -15.99 4.71
CA GLY A 6 0.85 -16.96 5.49
C GLY A 6 0.03 -18.19 5.86
N TYR A 7 0.47 -18.88 6.90
CA TYR A 7 -0.19 -20.08 7.43
C TYR A 7 -0.40 -19.96 8.93
N ASP A 8 -1.49 -20.52 9.43
CA ASP A 8 -1.73 -20.66 10.86
C ASP A 8 -0.92 -21.84 11.46
N LYS A 9 -1.07 -22.06 12.78
CA LYS A 9 -0.38 -23.14 13.50
C LYS A 9 -0.76 -24.55 13.01
N MET A 10 -1.91 -24.69 12.36
CA MET A 10 -2.45 -25.93 11.82
C MET A 10 -2.13 -26.11 10.33
N ARG A 11 -1.34 -25.19 9.74
CA ARG A 11 -1.01 -25.10 8.31
C ARG A 11 -2.19 -24.74 7.41
N ASN A 12 -3.25 -24.15 7.96
CA ASN A 12 -4.29 -23.55 7.12
C ASN A 12 -3.78 -22.25 6.52
N GLU A 13 -4.19 -21.97 5.29
CA GLU A 13 -3.84 -20.73 4.60
C GLU A 13 -4.54 -19.53 5.25
N VAL A 14 -3.77 -18.48 5.54
CA VAL A 14 -4.26 -17.17 5.93
C VAL A 14 -4.25 -16.28 4.70
N ARG A 15 -5.44 -15.88 4.25
CA ARG A 15 -5.63 -15.09 3.02
C ARG A 15 -6.25 -13.72 3.30
N MET A 16 -5.94 -12.75 2.44
CA MET A 16 -6.47 -11.39 2.48
C MET A 16 -7.25 -11.09 1.20
N GLN A 17 -8.44 -10.51 1.31
CA GLN A 17 -9.27 -10.14 0.15
C GLN A 17 -8.73 -8.86 -0.53
N LEU A 18 -8.64 -8.88 -1.86
CA LEU A 18 -8.15 -7.77 -2.69
C LEU A 18 -9.27 -6.97 -3.37
N GLY A 19 -10.54 -7.36 -3.19
CA GLY A 19 -11.68 -6.76 -3.89
C GLY A 19 -12.19 -5.44 -3.28
N ASP A 20 -11.67 -5.06 -2.13
CA ASP A 20 -12.10 -3.88 -1.38
C ASP A 20 -10.90 -3.01 -0.99
N PRO A 21 -11.11 -1.71 -0.71
CA PRO A 21 -10.06 -0.81 -0.23
C PRO A 21 -9.37 -1.38 1.01
N MET A 22 -8.08 -1.65 0.89
CA MET A 22 -7.31 -2.29 1.95
C MET A 22 -6.73 -1.25 2.90
N ARG A 23 -6.85 -1.50 4.21
CA ARG A 23 -6.11 -0.81 5.27
C ARG A 23 -5.47 -1.87 6.16
N ILE A 24 -4.14 -1.87 6.21
CA ILE A 24 -3.36 -2.89 6.92
C ILE A 24 -2.50 -2.19 7.97
N GLY A 25 -2.66 -2.58 9.24
CA GLY A 25 -1.79 -2.16 10.33
C GLY A 25 -0.88 -3.31 10.75
N LEU A 26 0.43 -3.09 10.72
CA LEU A 26 1.42 -4.05 11.20
C LEU A 26 2.01 -3.56 12.52
N LEU A 27 1.67 -4.22 13.62
CA LEU A 27 2.14 -3.89 14.96
C LEU A 27 2.89 -5.08 15.54
N ALA A 28 4.17 -4.89 15.86
CA ALA A 28 4.97 -5.89 16.53
C ALA A 28 6.24 -5.24 17.11
N SER A 29 6.89 -5.93 18.06
CA SER A 29 8.18 -5.51 18.62
C SER A 29 9.30 -5.62 17.59
N SER A 30 10.44 -4.97 17.85
CA SER A 30 11.66 -5.16 17.05
C SER A 30 12.05 -6.65 17.01
N GLY A 31 12.55 -7.12 15.86
CA GLY A 31 12.97 -8.52 15.65
C GLY A 31 11.85 -9.53 15.41
N SER A 32 10.57 -9.11 15.45
CA SER A 32 9.39 -9.99 15.25
C SER A 32 9.12 -10.40 13.80
N GLY A 33 9.85 -9.84 12.83
CA GLY A 33 9.61 -10.06 11.40
C GLY A 33 8.61 -9.08 10.74
N LYS A 34 8.24 -7.96 11.40
CA LYS A 34 7.36 -6.91 10.83
C LYS A 34 7.79 -6.48 9.42
N THR A 35 9.08 -6.14 9.25
CA THR A 35 9.64 -5.71 7.96
C THR A 35 9.54 -6.80 6.90
N THR A 36 9.85 -8.05 7.25
CA THR A 36 9.74 -9.19 6.33
C THR A 36 8.29 -9.40 5.89
N LEU A 37 7.34 -9.33 6.83
CA LEU A 37 5.92 -9.44 6.51
C LEU A 37 5.45 -8.29 5.60
N LEU A 38 5.88 -7.06 5.90
CA LEU A 38 5.59 -5.90 5.06
C LEU A 38 6.09 -6.09 3.62
N GLN A 39 7.35 -6.49 3.46
CA GLN A 39 7.95 -6.74 2.16
C GLN A 39 7.21 -7.84 1.40
N ASN A 40 6.88 -8.93 2.07
CA ASN A 40 6.11 -10.03 1.48
C ASN A 40 4.73 -9.56 1.00
N ILE A 41 4.03 -8.74 1.77
CA ILE A 41 2.74 -8.17 1.35
C ILE A 41 2.91 -7.33 0.08
N VAL A 42 3.90 -6.41 0.03
CA VAL A 42 4.15 -5.59 -1.16
C VAL A 42 4.48 -6.45 -2.38
N LEU A 43 5.35 -7.45 -2.23
CA LEU A 43 5.74 -8.36 -3.30
C LEU A 43 4.55 -9.21 -3.79
N MET A 44 3.69 -9.67 -2.89
CA MET A 44 2.52 -10.45 -3.25
C MET A 44 1.46 -9.62 -3.94
N LEU A 45 1.19 -8.41 -3.45
CA LEU A 45 0.30 -7.46 -4.14
C LEU A 45 0.83 -7.10 -5.52
N SER A 46 2.14 -6.86 -5.65
CA SER A 46 2.78 -6.61 -6.95
C SER A 46 2.58 -7.77 -7.93
N ARG A 47 2.60 -9.03 -7.44
CA ARG A 47 2.42 -10.21 -8.28
C ARG A 47 0.96 -10.43 -8.69
N GLU A 48 0.05 -10.29 -7.74
CA GLU A 48 -1.37 -10.59 -7.90
C GLU A 48 -2.11 -9.50 -8.68
N LEU A 49 -1.80 -8.22 -8.41
CA LEU A 49 -2.46 -7.08 -9.06
C LEU A 49 -1.66 -6.50 -10.23
N ARG A 50 -0.34 -6.73 -10.31
CA ARG A 50 0.52 -6.27 -11.42
C ARG A 50 0.34 -4.78 -11.71
N GLU A 51 -0.02 -4.41 -12.94
CA GLU A 51 -0.29 -3.03 -13.37
C GLU A 51 -1.50 -2.38 -12.68
N LYS A 52 -2.34 -3.17 -11.99
CA LYS A 52 -3.53 -2.69 -11.28
C LYS A 52 -3.23 -2.15 -9.89
N VAL A 53 -1.96 -2.13 -9.47
CA VAL A 53 -1.51 -1.58 -8.19
C VAL A 53 -0.31 -0.66 -8.38
N GLN A 54 -0.29 0.41 -7.60
CA GLN A 54 0.82 1.36 -7.51
C GLN A 54 1.20 1.52 -6.04
N PHE A 55 2.49 1.54 -5.75
CA PHE A 55 3.00 1.70 -4.38
C PHE A 55 3.70 3.04 -4.23
N ILE A 56 3.37 3.74 -3.13
CA ILE A 56 4.04 4.97 -2.71
C ILE A 56 4.60 4.70 -1.31
N GLY A 57 5.92 4.78 -1.16
CA GLY A 57 6.61 4.33 0.04
C GLY A 57 7.19 5.49 0.85
N PHE A 58 7.07 5.39 2.17
CA PHE A 58 7.68 6.31 3.12
C PHE A 58 8.48 5.54 4.15
N ASP A 59 9.79 5.75 4.13
CA ASP A 59 10.76 5.12 5.03
C ASP A 59 11.88 6.12 5.33
N PRO A 60 11.78 6.90 6.42
CA PRO A 60 12.77 7.93 6.76
C PRO A 60 14.21 7.42 6.91
N LYS A 61 14.37 6.13 7.26
CA LYS A 61 15.67 5.50 7.47
C LYS A 61 16.12 4.70 6.24
N LEU A 62 15.25 4.53 5.24
CA LEU A 62 15.45 3.70 4.05
C LEU A 62 16.05 2.33 4.38
N THR A 63 15.43 1.61 5.31
CA THR A 63 15.91 0.30 5.77
C THR A 63 14.98 -0.82 5.35
N SER A 64 13.70 -0.68 5.68
CA SER A 64 12.68 -1.70 5.42
C SER A 64 12.27 -1.73 3.95
N LEU A 65 12.20 -0.59 3.27
CA LEU A 65 11.68 -0.53 1.90
C LEU A 65 12.77 -0.59 0.81
N PHE A 66 14.04 -0.39 1.16
CA PHE A 66 15.14 -0.32 0.20
C PHE A 66 15.22 -1.55 -0.73
N SER A 67 15.15 -2.75 -0.16
CA SER A 67 15.26 -4.02 -0.92
C SER A 67 14.13 -4.25 -1.93
N ILE A 68 13.00 -3.56 -1.77
CA ILE A 68 11.82 -3.68 -2.62
C ILE A 68 11.47 -2.36 -3.31
N GLU A 69 12.33 -1.35 -3.23
CA GLU A 69 12.14 -0.04 -3.86
C GLU A 69 11.79 -0.12 -5.36
N PRO A 70 12.37 -1.04 -6.18
CA PRO A 70 11.98 -1.17 -7.59
C PRO A 70 10.51 -1.55 -7.84
N ARG A 71 9.76 -1.93 -6.81
CA ARG A 71 8.31 -2.17 -6.88
C ARG A 71 7.48 -0.91 -6.69
N PHE A 72 8.08 0.17 -6.22
CA PHE A 72 7.40 1.44 -5.99
C PHE A 72 7.30 2.26 -7.27
N SER A 73 6.20 3.00 -7.40
CA SER A 73 5.90 3.80 -8.60
C SER A 73 6.77 5.06 -8.69
N VAL A 74 7.34 5.49 -7.57
CA VAL A 74 8.29 6.58 -7.41
C VAL A 74 9.35 6.15 -6.39
N PRO A 75 10.55 6.79 -6.36
CA PRO A 75 11.53 6.53 -5.32
C PRO A 75 10.92 6.65 -3.92
N VAL A 76 11.37 5.81 -2.99
CA VAL A 76 10.84 5.82 -1.62
C VAL A 76 11.18 7.14 -0.95
N PHE A 77 10.18 7.79 -0.37
CA PHE A 77 10.34 9.06 0.31
C PHE A 77 11.02 8.86 1.66
N THR A 78 12.18 9.50 1.82
CA THR A 78 12.98 9.46 3.05
C THR A 78 12.90 10.76 3.85
N GLN A 79 12.52 11.86 3.21
CA GLN A 79 12.46 13.18 3.85
C GLN A 79 11.06 13.44 4.43
N PRO A 80 10.90 13.68 5.73
CA PRO A 80 9.60 14.00 6.33
C PRO A 80 8.88 15.18 5.66
N ALA A 81 9.63 16.19 5.20
CA ALA A 81 9.09 17.35 4.49
C ALA A 81 8.33 16.99 3.19
N THR A 82 8.59 15.83 2.60
CA THR A 82 7.90 15.37 1.38
C THR A 82 6.57 14.68 1.67
N TRP A 83 6.29 14.34 2.93
CA TRP A 83 5.07 13.63 3.35
C TRP A 83 3.81 14.40 3.01
N LEU A 84 3.62 15.59 3.59
CA LEU A 84 2.40 16.38 3.43
C LEU A 84 2.13 16.75 1.96
N PRO A 85 3.10 17.26 1.18
CA PRO A 85 2.89 17.51 -0.25
C PRO A 85 2.47 16.27 -1.04
N THR A 86 2.99 15.08 -0.68
CA THR A 86 2.65 13.83 -1.36
C THR A 86 1.26 13.34 -0.97
N MET A 87 0.89 13.44 0.31
CA MET A 87 -0.45 13.12 0.79
C MET A 87 -1.51 14.02 0.16
N ASN A 88 -1.24 15.33 0.02
CA ASN A 88 -2.14 16.25 -0.66
C ASN A 88 -2.37 15.87 -2.13
N LYS A 89 -1.33 15.38 -2.82
CA LYS A 89 -1.47 14.87 -4.19
C LYS A 89 -2.32 13.60 -4.25
N ILE A 90 -2.14 12.69 -3.29
CA ILE A 90 -2.94 11.46 -3.19
C ILE A 90 -4.40 11.80 -2.91
N GLU A 91 -4.66 12.76 -2.03
CA GLU A 91 -6.01 13.26 -1.74
C GLU A 91 -6.66 13.88 -2.98
N GLN A 92 -5.92 14.67 -3.76
CA GLN A 92 -6.43 15.20 -5.03
C GLN A 92 -6.82 14.07 -5.99
N ILE A 93 -5.98 13.05 -6.17
CA ILE A 93 -6.29 11.88 -7.00
C ILE A 93 -7.55 11.16 -6.50
N MET A 94 -7.71 11.05 -5.18
CA MET A 94 -8.92 10.46 -4.58
C MET A 94 -10.17 11.29 -4.94
N ASN A 95 -10.10 12.62 -4.82
CA ASN A 95 -11.21 13.52 -5.16
C ASN A 95 -11.57 13.45 -6.64
N ASP A 96 -10.58 13.41 -7.53
CA ASP A 96 -10.78 13.27 -8.97
C ASP A 96 -11.47 11.94 -9.30
N ARG A 97 -11.03 10.84 -8.66
CA ARG A 97 -11.66 9.52 -8.82
C ARG A 97 -13.10 9.47 -8.27
N LEU A 98 -13.38 10.17 -7.18
CA LEU A 98 -14.74 10.29 -6.64
C LEU A 98 -15.67 11.05 -7.59
N ALA A 99 -15.18 12.12 -8.22
CA ALA A 99 -15.93 12.86 -9.23
C ALA A 99 -16.25 11.97 -10.45
N GLU A 100 -15.26 11.20 -10.90
CA GLU A 100 -15.43 10.26 -12.02
C GLU A 100 -16.41 9.13 -11.68
N MET A 101 -16.32 8.56 -10.48
CA MET A 101 -17.28 7.57 -9.98
C MET A 101 -18.71 8.12 -10.00
N LYS A 102 -18.90 9.37 -9.56
CA LYS A 102 -20.20 10.03 -9.57
C LYS A 102 -20.73 10.20 -11.00
N ALA A 103 -19.87 10.58 -11.94
CA ALA A 103 -20.23 10.72 -13.35
C ALA A 103 -20.64 9.37 -13.98
N ARG A 104 -19.99 8.27 -13.58
CA ARG A 104 -20.26 6.91 -14.07
C ARG A 104 -21.36 6.15 -13.32
N GLY A 105 -21.91 6.73 -12.25
CA GLY A 105 -22.88 6.05 -11.39
C GLY A 105 -22.29 4.85 -10.63
N TRP A 106 -20.98 4.86 -10.36
CA TRP A 106 -20.29 3.78 -9.65
C TRP A 106 -20.28 4.02 -8.15
N ALA A 107 -20.63 2.99 -7.37
CA ALA A 107 -20.54 3.01 -5.92
C ALA A 107 -19.11 2.81 -5.40
N LYS A 108 -18.25 2.11 -6.17
CA LYS A 108 -16.84 1.86 -5.83
C LYS A 108 -15.97 1.62 -7.06
N ILE A 109 -14.67 1.88 -6.92
CA ILE A 109 -13.63 1.40 -7.84
C ILE A 109 -13.16 0.03 -7.33
N ASP A 110 -13.52 -1.04 -8.05
CA ASP A 110 -13.05 -2.39 -7.80
C ASP A 110 -11.61 -2.55 -8.35
N PRO A 111 -10.61 -2.87 -7.52
CA PRO A 111 -9.21 -2.98 -7.95
C PRO A 111 -8.98 -4.04 -9.03
N VAL A 112 -9.78 -5.11 -9.06
CA VAL A 112 -9.62 -6.22 -10.01
C VAL A 112 -10.26 -5.87 -11.36
N ARG A 113 -11.44 -5.23 -11.34
CA ARG A 113 -12.21 -4.90 -12.54
C ARG A 113 -11.76 -3.59 -13.17
N HIS A 114 -11.55 -2.56 -12.36
CA HIS A 114 -11.30 -1.20 -12.82
C HIS A 114 -9.82 -0.81 -12.72
N GLY A 115 -8.97 -1.65 -12.11
CA GLY A 115 -7.57 -1.34 -11.81
C GLY A 115 -6.68 -1.03 -13.01
N GLY A 116 -7.06 -1.43 -14.24
CA GLY A 116 -6.32 -1.03 -15.44
C GLY A 116 -6.45 0.47 -15.77
N GLU A 117 -7.60 1.06 -15.46
CA GLU A 117 -7.85 2.50 -15.62
C GLU A 117 -7.58 3.26 -14.32
N PHE A 118 -7.97 2.67 -13.20
CA PHE A 118 -7.84 3.23 -11.85
C PHE A 118 -7.00 2.31 -10.96
N PRO A 119 -5.68 2.24 -11.17
CA PRO A 119 -4.81 1.38 -10.36
C PRO A 119 -4.96 1.73 -8.89
N GLN A 120 -5.02 0.70 -8.04
CA GLN A 120 -5.11 0.88 -6.60
C GLN A 120 -3.79 1.48 -6.10
N ILE A 121 -3.87 2.65 -5.48
CA ILE A 121 -2.70 3.30 -4.86
C ILE A 121 -2.61 2.81 -3.42
N ILE A 122 -1.51 2.14 -3.10
CA ILE A 122 -1.20 1.65 -1.75
C ILE A 122 -0.08 2.49 -1.18
N VAL A 123 -0.42 3.26 -0.15
CA VAL A 123 0.56 4.05 0.61
C VAL A 123 1.18 3.14 1.67
N VAL A 124 2.48 2.92 1.58
CA VAL A 124 3.26 2.08 2.49
C VAL A 124 4.05 2.97 3.43
N VAL A 125 3.82 2.79 4.73
CA VAL A 125 4.47 3.57 5.78
C VAL A 125 5.17 2.60 6.73
N GLU A 126 6.49 2.71 6.85
CA GLU A 126 7.23 1.88 7.80
C GLU A 126 6.88 2.25 9.25
N GLU A 127 7.13 3.52 9.60
CA GLU A 127 7.14 4.00 10.98
C GLU A 127 6.32 5.30 11.08
N LEU A 128 5.02 5.16 11.36
CA LEU A 128 4.10 6.29 11.53
C LEU A 128 4.56 7.30 12.60
N PRO A 129 5.06 6.90 13.79
CA PRO A 129 5.53 7.87 14.80
C PRO A 129 6.67 8.76 14.30
N SER A 130 7.57 8.23 13.47
CA SER A 130 8.67 9.02 12.89
C SER A 130 8.18 10.07 11.89
N LEU A 131 6.98 9.93 11.36
CA LEU A 131 6.37 10.91 10.46
C LEU A 131 5.58 11.96 11.22
N ILE A 132 4.81 11.55 12.24
CA ILE A 132 3.98 12.44 13.05
C ILE A 132 4.82 13.39 13.90
N ASN A 133 5.96 12.93 14.42
CA ASN A 133 6.84 13.76 15.27
C ASN A 133 7.71 14.76 14.47
N ASN A 134 7.70 14.69 13.13
CA ASN A 134 8.52 15.52 12.24
C ASN A 134 7.67 16.40 11.27
N THR A 135 6.37 16.49 11.52
CA THR A 135 5.42 17.44 10.89
C THR A 135 4.97 18.47 11.91
#